data_AF-A0A239IZS0-F1
#
_entry.id   AF-A0A239IZS0-F1
#
_cell.length_a   1.000
_cell.length_b   1.000
_cell.length_c   1.000
_cell.angle_alpha   90.00
_cell.angle_beta   90.00
_cell.angle_gamma   90.00
#
_symmetry.space_group_name_H-M   'P 1'
#
loop_
_entity.id
_entity.type
_entity.pdbx_description
1 polymer ?
#
loop_
_entity_poly.entity_id
_entity_poly.type
_entity_poly.pdbx_seq_one_letter_code
_entity_poly.pdbx_strand_id
1 'polypeptide(L)' 'MDLNCPYCNNELIEGFIRGGRYTFKWYTENMSFIAKHTEFGGEIISENPKVKCYRCKSCNKIIIDIDGL' A
#
# COMPACT_ATOMS: atom_id res chain seq x y z
N MET A 1 -6.87 5.45 -21.33
CA MET A 1 -7.02 4.04 -20.90
C MET A 1 -7.81 4.07 -19.63
N ASP A 2 -8.97 3.42 -19.62
CA ASP A 2 -9.78 3.33 -18.40
C ASP A 2 -9.07 2.37 -17.44
N LEU A 3 -8.72 2.88 -16.26
CA LEU A 3 -8.06 2.06 -15.25
C LEU A 3 -9.15 1.27 -14.51
N ASN A 4 -9.33 0.01 -14.89
CA ASN A 4 -10.36 -0.86 -14.34
C ASN A 4 -9.81 -1.78 -13.26
N CYS A 5 -10.62 -2.04 -12.23
CA CYS A 5 -10.27 -2.92 -11.14
C CYS A 5 -10.19 -4.37 -11.65
N PRO A 6 -9.06 -5.08 -11.50
CA PRO A 6 -8.88 -6.43 -12.04
C PRO A 6 -9.73 -7.48 -11.30
N TYR A 7 -10.38 -7.10 -10.19
CA TYR A 7 -11.18 -8.00 -9.36
C TYR A 7 -12.70 -7.90 -9.62
N CYS A 8 -13.17 -6.76 -10.12
CA CYS A 8 -14.61 -6.53 -10.31
C CYS A 8 -14.95 -5.65 -11.53
N ASN A 9 -13.95 -5.30 -12.35
CA ASN A 9 -14.03 -4.50 -13.57
C ASN A 9 -14.65 -3.10 -13.43
N ASN A 10 -14.89 -2.61 -12.21
CA ASN A 10 -15.32 -1.24 -11.95
C ASN A 10 -14.14 -0.26 -12.03
N GLU A 11 -14.44 1.02 -12.20
CA GLU A 11 -13.45 2.10 -12.25
C GLU A 11 -12.56 2.16 -10.98
N LEU A 12 -11.27 2.44 -11.20
CA LEU A 12 -10.30 2.72 -10.16
C LEU A 12 -10.09 4.23 -10.02
N ILE A 13 -9.98 4.68 -8.76
CA ILE A 13 -9.66 6.07 -8.43
C ILE A 13 -8.21 6.16 -8.00
N GLU A 14 -7.42 6.98 -8.71
CA GLU A 14 -6.03 7.27 -8.33
C GLU A 14 -5.96 8.07 -7.02
N GLY A 15 -4.96 7.77 -6.21
CA GLY A 15 -4.67 8.49 -4.98
C GLY A 15 -3.30 8.12 -4.42
N PHE A 16 -3.07 8.48 -3.15
CA PHE A 16 -1.82 8.18 -2.45
C PHE A 16 -2.11 7.71 -1.03
N ILE A 17 -1.35 6.73 -0.55
CA ILE A 17 -1.29 6.39 0.88
C ILE A 17 -0.08 7.10 1.47
N ARG A 18 -0.28 7.78 2.61
CA ARG A 18 0.81 8.32 3.41
C ARG A 18 1.13 7.39 4.57
N GLY A 19 2.37 6.91 4.63
CA GLY A 19 2.94 6.29 5.81
C GLY A 19 3.15 7.31 6.94
N GLY A 20 3.52 6.81 8.12
CA GLY A 20 3.89 7.63 9.27
C GLY A 20 5.22 8.39 9.06
N ARG A 21 5.89 8.73 10.17
CA ARG A 21 6.97 9.73 10.20
C ARG A 21 8.19 9.49 9.29
N TYR A 22 8.47 8.26 8.83
CA TYR A 22 9.77 7.97 8.23
C TYR A 22 9.72 7.12 6.96
N THR A 23 9.12 5.92 7.00
CA THR A 23 9.20 4.98 5.85
C THR A 23 7.87 4.28 5.58
N PHE A 24 7.65 3.88 4.32
CA PHE A 24 6.56 2.99 3.96
C PHE A 24 7.05 1.55 4.12
N LYS A 25 6.45 0.82 5.09
CA LYS A 25 6.91 -0.51 5.48
C LYS A 25 5.86 -1.58 5.24
N TRP A 26 6.31 -2.77 4.84
CA TRP A 26 5.50 -3.98 4.75
C TRP A 26 5.72 -4.88 5.96
N TYR A 27 4.63 -5.37 6.54
CA TYR A 27 4.65 -6.32 7.65
C TYR A 27 3.89 -7.58 7.24
N THR A 28 4.48 -8.75 7.44
CA THR A 28 3.81 -10.02 7.19
C THR A 28 3.16 -10.56 8.46
N GLU A 29 2.13 -11.39 8.29
CA GLU A 29 1.45 -12.03 9.43
C GLU A 29 2.37 -12.97 10.23
N ASN A 30 3.46 -13.44 9.65
CA ASN A 30 4.38 -14.36 10.30
C ASN A 30 5.48 -13.67 11.11
N MET A 31 5.54 -12.33 11.13
CA MET A 31 6.50 -11.60 11.96
C MET A 31 6.19 -11.75 13.46
N SER A 32 7.24 -11.67 14.29
CA SER A 32 7.08 -11.66 15.74
C SER A 32 6.23 -10.45 16.18
N PHE A 33 5.53 -10.58 17.31
CA PHE A 33 4.67 -9.52 17.84
C PHE A 33 5.43 -8.19 17.99
N ILE A 34 6.67 -8.25 18.51
CA ILE A 34 7.53 -7.08 18.68
C ILE A 34 7.87 -6.45 17.31
N ALA A 35 8.19 -7.25 16.31
CA ALA A 35 8.47 -6.74 14.96
C ALA A 35 7.24 -6.10 14.29
N LYS A 36 6.02 -6.57 14.58
CA LYS A 36 4.78 -5.97 14.03
C LYS A 36 4.41 -4.62 14.64
N HIS A 37 4.83 -4.38 15.88
CA HIS A 37 4.39 -3.21 16.66
C HIS A 37 5.51 -2.19 16.94
N THR A 38 6.71 -2.40 16.42
CA THR A 38 7.83 -1.47 16.56
C THR A 38 8.25 -0.90 15.21
N GLU A 39 8.84 0.29 15.24
CA GLU A 39 9.43 0.93 14.06
C GLU A 39 10.67 0.20 13.52
N PHE A 40 11.20 -0.79 14.24
CA PHE A 40 12.39 -1.55 13.85
C PHE A 40 12.07 -2.81 13.05
N GLY A 41 10.80 -3.24 13.03
CA GLY A 41 10.37 -4.34 12.17
C GLY A 41 9.97 -3.88 10.77
N GLY A 42 9.41 -4.82 10.02
CA GLY A 42 8.92 -4.60 8.67
C GLY A 42 10.02 -4.45 7.62
N GLU A 43 9.68 -4.75 6.37
CA GLU A 43 10.50 -4.46 5.21
C GLU A 43 10.27 -3.02 4.76
N ILE A 44 11.34 -2.26 4.51
CA ILE A 44 11.22 -0.91 3.95
C ILE A 44 10.94 -1.04 2.45
N ILE A 45 9.73 -0.67 2.03
CA ILE A 45 9.35 -0.57 0.62
C ILE A 45 9.80 0.78 0.05
N SER A 46 9.73 1.85 0.84
CA SER A 46 10.12 3.19 0.41
C SER A 46 10.62 4.05 1.56
N GLU A 47 11.68 4.82 1.29
CA GLU A 47 12.16 5.91 2.15
C GLU A 47 11.25 7.15 2.07
N ASN A 48 10.37 7.22 1.07
CA ASN A 48 9.31 8.21 1.02
C ASN A 48 8.02 7.58 1.57
N PRO A 49 7.44 8.09 2.67
CA PRO A 49 6.20 7.56 3.22
C PRO A 49 4.98 8.01 2.39
N LYS A 50 5.08 8.01 1.05
CA LYS A 50 3.99 8.33 0.13
C LYS A 50 4.08 7.38 -1.05
N VAL A 51 3.08 6.52 -1.20
CA VAL A 51 2.98 5.59 -2.34
C VAL A 51 1.75 5.90 -3.18
N LYS A 52 1.93 5.91 -4.51
CA LYS A 52 0.82 6.04 -5.46
C LYS A 52 0.01 4.75 -5.46
N CYS A 53 -1.31 4.88 -5.48
CA CYS A 53 -2.20 3.73 -5.41
C CYS A 53 -3.53 3.99 -6.12
N TYR A 54 -4.27 2.92 -6.34
CA TYR A 54 -5.56 2.93 -7.02
C TYR A 54 -6.62 2.25 -6.15
N ARG A 55 -7.68 2.98 -5.78
CA ARG A 55 -8.78 2.48 -4.93
C ARG A 55 -9.99 2.14 -5.77
N CYS A 56 -10.48 0.91 -5.66
CA CYS A 56 -11.80 0.52 -6.14
C CYS A 56 -12.82 0.70 -5.02
N LYS A 57 -13.80 1.59 -5.19
CA LYS A 57 -14.88 1.79 -4.20
C LYS A 57 -15.88 0.63 -4.17
N SER A 58 -16.06 -0.10 -5.27
CA SER A 58 -17.04 -1.18 -5.36
C SER A 58 -16.65 -2.43 -4.57
N CYS A 59 -15.37 -2.85 -4.65
CA CYS A 59 -14.88 -4.04 -3.95
C CYS A 59 -13.96 -3.73 -2.76
N ASN A 60 -13.81 -2.44 -2.42
CA ASN A 60 -12.98 -1.92 -1.33
C ASN A 60 -11.50 -2.37 -1.36
N LYS A 61 -10.96 -2.67 -2.54
CA LYS A 61 -9.55 -3.01 -2.73
C LYS A 61 -8.74 -1.78 -3.06
N ILE A 62 -7.50 -1.76 -2.58
CA ILE A 62 -6.48 -0.80 -2.98
C ILE A 62 -5.37 -1.59 -3.68
N ILE A 63 -4.97 -1.12 -4.84
CA ILE A 63 -3.85 -1.65 -5.61
C ILE A 63 -2.71 -0.67 -5.45
N ILE A 64 -1.57 -1.16 -5.01
CA ILE A 64 -0.37 -0.38 -4.77
C ILE A 64 0.66 -0.82 -5.80
N ASP A 65 1.15 0.13 -6.58
CA ASP A 65 2.28 -0.08 -7.49
C ASP A 65 3.53 0.43 -6.77
N ILE A 66 4.44 -0.50 -6.46
CA ILE A 66 5.68 -0.22 -5.73
C ILE A 66 6.77 0.27 -6.70
N ASP A 67 6.76 -0.18 -7.96
CA ASP A 67 7.75 0.21 -8.96
C ASP A 67 7.52 1.65 -9.47
N GLY A 68 6.31 2.18 -9.26
CA GLY A 68 5.93 3.56 -9.58
C GLY A 68 6.28 4.61 -8.53
N LEU A 69 7.12 4.27 -7.53
CA LEU A 69 7.59 5.16 -6.45
C LEU A 69 8.66 6.16 -6.90
#